data_AF-A0A848V741-F1
#
_entry.id   AF-A0A848V741-F1
#
_cell.length_a   1.000
_cell.length_b   1.000
_cell.length_c   1.000
_cell.angle_alpha   90.00
_cell.angle_beta   90.00
_cell.angle_gamma   90.00
#
_symmetry.space_group_name_H-M   'P 1'
#
loop_
_entity.id
_entity.type
_entity.pdbx_description
1 polymer ?
#
loop_
_entity_poly.entity_id
_entity_poly.type
_entity_poly.pdbx_seq_one_letter_code
_entity_poly.pdbx_strand_id
1 'polypeptide(L)'
;MSQAVEDFDHWIRTEFVELNTALEEQYFAQEYPGNVVGVGDKIKGKLESRGRELIAPLIAEGNTERQFDKAFDVLGNLGLFLAALRRHELTNPDREARSPYDDCSALGMHIAASMGVVPRFVMAHLSTHNRAIGGKPKSFTSLPDEQLFNHKNHLAVMAFKRAGSALMKISKIGISSPVAMELLSNAKKALEEVAVHNKQLFDNLDVDRFYFSVRPYFKPYRVGRNVYRGANAGDFAEINQIDLLLGLCRGNDPYYAQILEEKILYMVPDDQVSLKQCLGTAPLLDEIVALAPKFKNKDWFISLCALYLEVCKAHGRTAVQHHNMLVEKFINGPSKSVPEPDLKQVTASGPPLEELINALEHLRDLRVAAPNVDYHTAHAELDFLRSLLK
;
A
#
# COMPACT_ATOMS: atom_id res chain seq x y z
N MET A 1 -4.30 -20.59 -20.38
CA MET A 1 -3.61 -20.83 -19.09
C MET A 1 -3.49 -22.32 -18.96
N SER A 2 -2.47 -22.84 -18.24
CA SER A 2 -2.45 -24.27 -17.93
C SER A 2 -3.60 -24.59 -16.96
N GLN A 3 -4.06 -25.85 -16.97
CA GLN A 3 -5.10 -26.30 -16.05
C GLN A 3 -4.67 -26.08 -14.59
N ALA A 4 -3.39 -26.24 -14.28
CA ALA A 4 -2.83 -26.01 -12.97
C ALA A 4 -3.03 -24.56 -12.47
N VAL A 5 -2.88 -23.57 -13.36
CA VAL A 5 -3.12 -22.15 -13.02
C VAL A 5 -4.60 -21.92 -12.70
N GLU A 6 -5.49 -22.50 -13.51
CA GLU A 6 -6.95 -22.35 -13.33
C GLU A 6 -7.43 -23.03 -12.05
N ASP A 7 -6.93 -24.23 -11.75
CA ASP A 7 -7.27 -24.98 -10.54
C ASP A 7 -6.80 -24.25 -9.28
N PHE A 8 -5.59 -23.71 -9.29
CA PHE A 8 -5.06 -22.95 -8.16
C PHE A 8 -5.81 -21.62 -7.96
N ASP A 9 -6.10 -20.89 -9.05
CA ASP A 9 -6.91 -19.67 -8.99
C ASP A 9 -8.32 -19.93 -8.47
N HIS A 10 -8.96 -21.01 -8.95
CA HIS A 10 -10.28 -21.42 -8.48
C HIS A 10 -10.27 -21.73 -6.98
N TRP A 11 -9.24 -22.45 -6.50
CA TRP A 11 -9.09 -22.77 -5.08
C TRP A 11 -8.88 -21.52 -4.21
N ILE A 12 -8.01 -20.58 -4.64
CA ILE A 12 -7.81 -19.29 -3.96
C ILE A 12 -9.11 -18.50 -3.81
N ARG A 13 -10.06 -18.65 -4.74
CA ARG A 13 -11.35 -17.95 -4.71
C ARG A 13 -12.46 -18.68 -3.94
N THR A 14 -12.23 -19.93 -3.56
CA THR A 14 -13.26 -20.80 -2.98
C THR A 14 -12.79 -21.39 -1.65
N GLU A 15 -12.30 -22.63 -1.65
CA GLU A 15 -11.94 -23.36 -0.44
C GLU A 15 -10.86 -22.63 0.40
N PHE A 16 -9.92 -21.91 -0.22
CA PHE A 16 -8.97 -21.05 0.50
C PHE A 16 -9.68 -20.03 1.41
N VAL A 17 -10.71 -19.36 0.86
CA VAL A 17 -11.52 -18.38 1.58
C VAL A 17 -12.32 -19.04 2.71
N GLU A 18 -12.89 -20.21 2.46
CA GLU A 18 -13.65 -20.98 3.45
C GLU A 18 -12.76 -21.41 4.63
N LEU A 19 -11.58 -21.96 4.36
CA LEU A 19 -10.64 -22.42 5.38
C LEU A 19 -10.12 -21.27 6.25
N ASN A 20 -9.70 -20.17 5.63
CA ASN A 20 -9.25 -18.98 6.34
C ASN A 20 -10.38 -18.38 7.19
N THR A 21 -11.59 -18.26 6.65
CA THR A 21 -12.74 -17.74 7.41
C THR A 21 -13.07 -18.62 8.60
N ALA A 22 -13.07 -19.94 8.44
CA ALA A 22 -13.31 -20.87 9.54
C ALA A 22 -12.25 -20.76 10.64
N LEU A 23 -10.98 -20.51 10.27
CA LEU A 23 -9.92 -20.23 11.22
C LEU A 23 -10.13 -18.89 11.93
N GLU A 24 -10.48 -17.82 11.21
CA GLU A 24 -10.78 -16.52 11.81
C GLU A 24 -11.87 -16.58 12.86
N GLU A 25 -12.98 -17.26 12.57
CA GLU A 25 -14.08 -17.37 13.53
C GLU A 25 -13.69 -18.19 14.76
N GLN A 26 -12.83 -19.21 14.61
CA GLN A 26 -12.28 -19.93 15.77
C GLN A 26 -11.35 -19.05 16.60
N TYR A 27 -10.49 -18.26 15.96
CA TYR A 27 -9.59 -17.38 16.70
C TYR A 27 -10.38 -16.31 17.45
N PHE A 28 -11.30 -15.64 16.75
CA PHE A 28 -12.09 -14.53 17.27
C PHE A 28 -13.06 -14.93 18.40
N ALA A 29 -13.47 -16.20 18.46
CA ALA A 29 -14.33 -16.71 19.54
C ALA A 29 -13.58 -16.97 20.88
N GLN A 30 -12.25 -16.93 20.90
CA GLN A 30 -11.46 -17.10 22.12
C GLN A 30 -11.49 -15.85 23.00
N GLU A 31 -11.14 -16.01 24.28
CA GLU A 31 -10.91 -14.89 25.20
C GLU A 31 -9.81 -13.94 24.68
N TYR A 32 -8.77 -14.50 24.06
CA TYR A 32 -7.74 -13.73 23.36
C TYR A 32 -7.72 -14.07 21.86
N PRO A 33 -8.33 -13.24 21.00
CA PRO A 33 -8.38 -13.46 19.55
C PRO A 33 -7.01 -13.52 18.84
N GLY A 34 -5.95 -13.03 19.48
CA GLY A 34 -4.59 -13.09 18.93
C GLY A 34 -3.95 -14.47 19.02
N ASN A 35 -4.44 -15.37 19.89
CA ASN A 35 -3.88 -16.70 20.02
C ASN A 35 -4.26 -17.59 18.82
N VAL A 36 -3.24 -18.10 18.13
CA VAL A 36 -3.43 -19.08 17.05
C VAL A 36 -2.81 -20.43 17.37
N VAL A 37 -2.04 -20.56 18.45
CA VAL A 37 -1.33 -21.79 18.78
C VAL A 37 -2.31 -22.83 19.32
N GLY A 38 -2.28 -24.04 18.76
CA GLY A 38 -3.17 -25.15 19.15
C GLY A 38 -4.63 -24.99 18.72
N VAL A 39 -4.96 -23.97 17.93
CA VAL A 39 -6.32 -23.69 17.46
C VAL A 39 -6.44 -24.02 15.98
N GLY A 40 -7.44 -24.79 15.59
CA GLY A 40 -7.74 -25.05 14.19
C GLY A 40 -6.71 -25.90 13.43
N ASP A 41 -5.85 -26.67 14.12
CA ASP A 41 -4.71 -27.37 13.50
C ASP A 41 -5.10 -28.31 12.35
N LYS A 42 -6.29 -28.93 12.42
CA LYS A 42 -6.82 -29.73 11.30
C LYS A 42 -7.09 -28.88 10.05
N ILE A 43 -7.65 -27.68 10.23
CA ILE A 43 -7.95 -26.76 9.13
C ILE A 43 -6.65 -26.19 8.55
N LYS A 44 -5.70 -25.83 9.42
CA LYS A 44 -4.35 -25.40 9.00
C LYS A 44 -3.63 -26.46 8.17
N GLY A 45 -3.62 -27.70 8.63
CA GLY A 45 -3.01 -28.81 7.88
C GLY A 45 -3.68 -29.08 6.53
N LYS A 46 -5.00 -28.84 6.43
CA LYS A 46 -5.73 -28.90 5.17
C LYS A 46 -5.38 -27.74 4.23
N LEU A 47 -5.31 -26.51 4.75
CA LEU A 47 -4.91 -25.31 4.00
C LEU A 47 -3.53 -25.51 3.39
N GLU A 48 -2.55 -25.93 4.19
CA GLU A 48 -1.19 -26.19 3.75
C GLU A 48 -1.13 -27.30 2.69
N SER A 49 -1.66 -28.48 3.01
CA SER A 49 -1.52 -29.65 2.13
C SER A 49 -2.21 -29.43 0.79
N ARG A 50 -3.43 -28.87 0.78
CA ARG A 50 -4.17 -28.61 -0.45
C ARG A 50 -3.53 -27.53 -1.31
N GLY A 51 -3.07 -26.43 -0.71
CA GLY A 51 -2.36 -25.38 -1.44
C GLY A 51 -1.09 -25.92 -2.10
N ARG A 52 -0.30 -26.72 -1.37
CA ARG A 52 0.93 -27.34 -1.92
C ARG A 52 0.66 -28.34 -3.03
N GLU A 53 -0.40 -29.15 -2.92
CA GLU A 53 -0.83 -30.07 -3.99
C GLU A 53 -1.12 -29.33 -5.30
N LEU A 54 -1.79 -28.18 -5.23
CA LEU A 54 -2.12 -27.35 -6.40
C LEU A 54 -0.91 -26.56 -6.95
N ILE A 55 0.05 -26.22 -6.10
CA ILE A 55 1.27 -25.51 -6.50
C ILE A 55 2.29 -26.47 -7.14
N ALA A 56 2.33 -27.75 -6.75
CA ALA A 56 3.34 -28.69 -7.25
C ALA A 56 3.39 -28.81 -8.80
N PRO A 57 2.25 -28.89 -9.53
CA PRO A 57 2.26 -28.83 -11.00
C PRO A 57 2.81 -27.52 -11.56
N LEU A 58 2.51 -26.37 -10.94
CA LEU A 58 3.02 -25.05 -11.37
C LEU A 58 4.55 -24.97 -11.27
N ILE A 59 5.12 -25.62 -10.24
CA ILE A 59 6.57 -25.70 -10.06
C ILE A 59 7.20 -26.55 -11.17
N ALA A 60 6.58 -27.69 -11.49
CA ALA A 60 7.07 -28.59 -12.54
C ALA A 60 7.02 -27.94 -13.93
N GLU A 61 5.97 -27.15 -14.20
CA GLU A 61 5.86 -26.33 -15.42
C GLU A 61 6.93 -25.21 -15.44
N GLY A 62 7.22 -24.62 -14.28
CA GLY A 62 8.07 -23.42 -14.17
C GLY A 62 7.36 -22.17 -14.67
N ASN A 63 8.10 -21.06 -14.84
CA ASN A 63 7.53 -19.84 -15.42
C ASN A 63 7.36 -19.99 -16.94
N THR A 64 6.24 -20.57 -17.36
CA THR A 64 5.88 -20.77 -18.77
C THR A 64 5.12 -19.58 -19.37
N GLU A 65 4.56 -18.71 -18.52
CA GLU A 65 3.72 -17.58 -18.95
C GLU A 65 4.59 -16.35 -19.25
N ARG A 66 4.64 -15.97 -20.52
CA ARG A 66 5.41 -14.80 -21.00
C ARG A 66 4.65 -13.47 -20.90
N GLN A 67 3.38 -13.52 -20.50
CA GLN A 67 2.53 -12.33 -20.36
C GLN A 67 2.54 -11.87 -18.91
N PHE A 68 2.90 -10.61 -18.69
CA PHE A 68 3.00 -10.01 -17.35
C PHE A 68 1.77 -10.28 -16.49
N ASP A 69 0.56 -9.97 -17.00
CA ASP A 69 -0.69 -10.09 -16.22
C ASP A 69 -0.91 -11.49 -15.63
N LYS A 70 -0.55 -12.53 -16.39
CA LYS A 70 -0.73 -13.91 -15.95
C LYS A 70 0.32 -14.34 -14.93
N ALA A 71 1.59 -14.01 -15.19
CA ALA A 71 2.68 -14.32 -14.27
C ALA A 71 2.47 -13.57 -12.93
N PHE A 72 2.04 -12.31 -13.00
CA PHE A 72 1.71 -11.50 -11.83
C PHE A 72 0.50 -12.06 -11.08
N ASP A 73 -0.55 -12.52 -11.76
CA ASP A 73 -1.70 -13.16 -11.11
C ASP A 73 -1.34 -14.47 -10.37
N VAL A 74 -0.49 -15.30 -10.98
CA VAL A 74 0.04 -16.52 -10.33
C VAL A 74 0.90 -16.18 -9.12
N LEU A 75 1.77 -15.18 -9.22
CA LEU A 75 2.55 -14.68 -8.08
C LEU A 75 1.63 -14.18 -6.95
N GLY A 76 0.52 -13.52 -7.31
CA GLY A 76 -0.51 -13.11 -6.37
C GLY A 76 -1.12 -14.28 -5.61
N ASN A 77 -1.56 -15.30 -6.32
CA ASN A 77 -2.14 -16.51 -5.72
C ASN A 77 -1.16 -17.22 -4.78
N LEU A 78 0.09 -17.40 -5.23
CA LEU A 78 1.16 -17.98 -4.41
C LEU A 78 1.45 -17.12 -3.17
N GLY A 79 1.48 -15.81 -3.35
CA GLY A 79 1.71 -14.84 -2.28
C GLY A 79 0.60 -14.84 -1.24
N LEU A 80 -0.68 -14.89 -1.67
CA LEU A 80 -1.84 -15.01 -0.77
C LEU A 80 -1.76 -16.31 0.03
N PHE A 81 -1.42 -17.41 -0.62
CA PHE A 81 -1.21 -18.68 0.08
C PHE A 81 -0.12 -18.57 1.16
N LEU A 82 1.09 -18.11 0.81
CA LEU A 82 2.20 -17.95 1.77
C LEU A 82 1.87 -16.98 2.91
N ALA A 83 1.14 -15.91 2.62
CA ALA A 83 0.67 -14.97 3.62
C ALA A 83 -0.33 -15.58 4.60
N ALA A 84 -1.23 -16.44 4.13
CA ALA A 84 -2.11 -17.20 4.99
C ALA A 84 -1.32 -18.17 5.88
N LEU A 85 -0.33 -18.89 5.34
CA LEU A 85 0.55 -19.74 6.14
C LEU A 85 1.27 -18.94 7.23
N ARG A 86 1.76 -17.74 6.90
CA ARG A 86 2.34 -16.82 7.87
C ARG A 86 1.32 -16.43 8.94
N ARG A 87 0.12 -16.02 8.55
CA ARG A 87 -0.95 -15.59 9.47
C ARG A 87 -1.32 -16.68 10.46
N HIS A 88 -1.34 -17.93 10.02
CA HIS A 88 -1.71 -19.11 10.82
C HIS A 88 -0.52 -19.76 11.56
N GLU A 89 0.63 -19.08 11.58
CA GLU A 89 1.87 -19.51 12.25
C GLU A 89 2.44 -20.84 11.74
N LEU A 90 2.09 -21.24 10.51
CA LEU A 90 2.70 -22.39 9.81
C LEU A 90 4.10 -22.06 9.26
N THR A 91 4.40 -20.77 9.09
CA THR A 91 5.75 -20.24 8.92
C THR A 91 5.92 -18.97 9.75
N ASN A 92 7.11 -18.73 10.28
CA ASN A 92 7.44 -17.50 10.99
C ASN A 92 8.93 -17.14 10.82
N PRO A 93 9.24 -15.92 10.31
CA PRO A 93 10.62 -15.48 10.05
C PRO A 93 11.53 -15.49 11.29
N ASP A 94 10.96 -15.36 12.50
CA ASP A 94 11.71 -15.31 13.76
C ASP A 94 12.15 -16.70 14.24
N ARG A 95 11.46 -17.76 13.77
CA ARG A 95 11.74 -19.16 14.14
C ARG A 95 12.61 -19.89 13.13
N GLU A 96 12.85 -19.26 11.98
CA GLU A 96 13.34 -19.92 10.78
C GLU A 96 14.57 -19.20 10.23
N ALA A 97 15.58 -19.95 9.80
CA ALA A 97 16.72 -19.38 9.04
C ALA A 97 16.40 -19.19 7.55
N ARG A 98 15.41 -19.95 7.04
CA ARG A 98 14.89 -19.93 5.67
C ARG A 98 13.44 -20.41 5.68
N SER A 99 12.66 -20.03 4.67
CA SER A 99 11.29 -20.52 4.51
C SER A 99 11.25 -22.05 4.52
N PRO A 100 10.31 -22.69 5.24
CA PRO A 100 10.12 -24.15 5.19
C PRO A 100 9.48 -24.61 3.88
N TYR A 101 8.95 -23.68 3.08
CA TYR A 101 8.32 -23.92 1.79
C TYR A 101 9.31 -23.59 0.66
N ASP A 102 10.38 -24.38 0.55
CA ASP A 102 11.45 -24.19 -0.45
C ASP A 102 10.89 -24.21 -1.89
N ASP A 103 9.93 -25.09 -2.14
CA ASP A 103 9.25 -25.30 -3.42
C ASP A 103 8.46 -24.05 -3.85
N CYS A 104 7.62 -23.53 -2.97
CA CYS A 104 6.87 -22.29 -3.14
C CYS A 104 7.81 -21.09 -3.28
N SER A 105 8.88 -21.05 -2.47
CA SER A 105 9.87 -19.97 -2.52
C SER A 105 10.58 -19.92 -3.88
N ALA A 106 10.94 -21.07 -4.44
CA ALA A 106 11.59 -21.15 -5.75
C ALA A 106 10.70 -20.60 -6.87
N LEU A 107 9.41 -20.96 -6.89
CA LEU A 107 8.45 -20.45 -7.87
C LEU A 107 8.27 -18.93 -7.73
N GLY A 108 8.06 -18.44 -6.52
CA GLY A 108 7.87 -17.01 -6.25
C GLY A 108 9.09 -16.18 -6.66
N MET A 109 10.30 -16.64 -6.33
CA MET A 109 11.54 -15.97 -6.73
C MET A 109 11.75 -16.00 -8.25
N HIS A 110 11.44 -17.11 -8.92
CA HIS A 110 11.56 -17.22 -10.37
C HIS A 110 10.64 -16.23 -11.09
N ILE A 111 9.36 -16.20 -10.73
CA ILE A 111 8.39 -15.29 -11.32
C ILE A 111 8.76 -13.83 -11.03
N ALA A 112 9.06 -13.51 -9.77
CA ALA A 112 9.37 -12.14 -9.36
C ALA A 112 10.64 -11.57 -9.99
N ALA A 113 11.70 -12.38 -10.09
CA ALA A 113 12.93 -12.00 -10.77
C ALA A 113 12.71 -11.70 -12.26
N SER A 114 11.79 -12.43 -12.92
CA SER A 114 11.46 -12.19 -14.33
C SER A 114 10.66 -10.90 -14.59
N MET A 115 9.95 -10.41 -13.57
CA MET A 115 9.09 -9.22 -13.68
C MET A 115 9.67 -7.97 -13.01
N GLY A 116 10.70 -8.11 -12.16
CA GLY A 116 11.25 -7.00 -11.40
C GLY A 116 10.35 -6.55 -10.23
N VAL A 117 9.75 -7.50 -9.51
CA VAL A 117 8.92 -7.24 -8.31
C VAL A 117 9.40 -8.09 -7.13
N VAL A 118 8.83 -7.92 -5.94
CA VAL A 118 9.09 -8.81 -4.79
C VAL A 118 8.41 -10.17 -4.94
N PRO A 119 9.00 -11.27 -4.43
CA PRO A 119 8.48 -12.64 -4.58
C PRO A 119 7.37 -12.97 -3.57
N ARG A 120 6.43 -12.05 -3.38
CA ARG A 120 5.32 -12.17 -2.43
C ARG A 120 4.07 -11.46 -2.93
N PHE A 121 2.94 -11.61 -2.23
CA PHE A 121 1.82 -10.73 -2.52
C PHE A 121 2.15 -9.28 -2.13
N VAL A 122 1.59 -8.37 -2.92
CA VAL A 122 1.67 -6.91 -2.78
C VAL A 122 0.26 -6.32 -2.91
N MET A 123 0.08 -5.05 -2.55
CA MET A 123 -1.23 -4.40 -2.50
C MET A 123 -1.98 -4.48 -3.83
N ALA A 124 -1.28 -4.39 -4.97
CA ALA A 124 -1.89 -4.48 -6.30
C ALA A 124 -2.68 -5.79 -6.51
N HIS A 125 -2.23 -6.92 -5.95
CA HIS A 125 -2.90 -8.22 -6.09
C HIS A 125 -4.28 -8.27 -5.42
N LEU A 126 -4.51 -7.43 -4.39
CA LEU A 126 -5.81 -7.31 -3.72
C LEU A 126 -6.57 -6.02 -4.10
N SER A 127 -6.00 -5.19 -4.98
CA SER A 127 -6.60 -3.94 -5.44
C SER A 127 -6.60 -3.82 -6.96
N THR A 128 -5.69 -3.05 -7.54
CA THR A 128 -5.70 -2.62 -8.94
C THR A 128 -5.57 -3.78 -9.94
N HIS A 129 -5.02 -4.91 -9.52
CA HIS A 129 -4.82 -6.12 -10.32
C HIS A 129 -5.55 -7.33 -9.70
N ASN A 130 -6.67 -7.08 -9.02
CA ASN A 130 -7.52 -8.13 -8.45
C ASN A 130 -8.74 -8.39 -9.34
N ARG A 131 -8.59 -9.27 -10.34
CA ARG A 131 -9.67 -9.58 -11.28
C ARG A 131 -10.87 -10.19 -10.55
N ALA A 132 -12.03 -9.55 -10.70
CA ALA A 132 -13.31 -10.08 -10.21
C ALA A 132 -13.92 -11.08 -11.19
N ILE A 133 -14.48 -12.18 -10.66
CA ILE A 133 -15.26 -13.16 -11.41
C ILE A 133 -16.66 -13.21 -10.81
N GLY A 134 -17.70 -12.96 -11.62
CA GLY A 134 -19.07 -12.85 -11.12
C GLY A 134 -19.24 -11.76 -10.05
N GLY A 135 -18.49 -10.65 -10.17
CA GLY A 135 -18.49 -9.56 -9.20
C GLY A 135 -17.66 -9.81 -7.93
N LYS A 136 -16.97 -10.95 -7.81
CA LYS A 136 -16.19 -11.30 -6.63
C LYS A 136 -14.67 -11.27 -6.92
N PRO A 137 -13.93 -10.30 -6.36
CA PRO A 137 -12.47 -10.31 -6.38
C PRO A 137 -11.90 -11.36 -5.42
N LYS A 138 -10.60 -11.64 -5.49
CA LYS A 138 -9.87 -12.48 -4.52
C LYS A 138 -9.84 -11.80 -3.15
N SER A 139 -9.83 -12.61 -2.09
CA SER A 139 -9.68 -12.20 -0.69
C SER A 139 -9.06 -13.34 0.13
N PHE A 140 -8.62 -13.05 1.35
CA PHE A 140 -8.20 -14.07 2.31
C PHE A 140 -9.40 -14.80 2.92
N THR A 141 -10.43 -14.05 3.27
CA THR A 141 -11.62 -14.49 4.00
C THR A 141 -12.89 -13.96 3.34
N SER A 142 -14.05 -14.43 3.80
CA SER A 142 -15.35 -13.86 3.45
C SER A 142 -15.84 -12.83 4.45
N LEU A 143 -14.99 -12.36 5.37
CA LEU A 143 -15.39 -11.41 6.42
C LEU A 143 -15.78 -10.05 5.82
N PRO A 144 -16.86 -9.42 6.30
CA PRO A 144 -17.29 -8.11 5.81
C PRO A 144 -16.23 -7.03 5.96
N ASP A 145 -15.47 -7.03 7.05
CA ASP A 145 -14.41 -6.05 7.34
C ASP A 145 -13.24 -6.15 6.36
N GLU A 146 -12.87 -7.35 5.91
CA GLU A 146 -11.86 -7.50 4.87
C GLU A 146 -12.36 -6.94 3.53
N GLN A 147 -13.60 -7.25 3.16
CA GLN A 147 -14.20 -6.74 1.93
C GLN A 147 -14.28 -5.21 1.94
N LEU A 148 -14.71 -4.63 3.07
CA LEU A 148 -14.75 -3.18 3.26
C LEU A 148 -13.35 -2.57 3.16
N PHE A 149 -12.36 -3.16 3.83
CA PHE A 149 -10.97 -2.71 3.80
C PHE A 149 -10.40 -2.74 2.38
N ASN A 150 -10.50 -3.86 1.69
CA ASN A 150 -9.99 -4.01 0.32
C ASN A 150 -10.70 -3.05 -0.65
N HIS A 151 -12.03 -2.93 -0.54
CA HIS A 151 -12.82 -2.07 -1.43
C HIS A 151 -12.49 -0.59 -1.25
N LYS A 152 -12.44 -0.08 0.00
CA LYS A 152 -12.14 1.33 0.25
C LYS A 152 -10.70 1.68 -0.08
N ASN A 153 -9.74 0.80 0.19
CA ASN A 153 -8.36 0.99 -0.25
C ASN A 153 -8.27 1.02 -1.78
N HIS A 154 -8.95 0.13 -2.50
CA HIS A 154 -8.98 0.17 -3.96
C HIS A 154 -9.50 1.51 -4.48
N LEU A 155 -10.64 2.00 -3.97
CA LEU A 155 -11.20 3.29 -4.38
C LEU A 155 -10.24 4.46 -4.09
N ALA A 156 -9.62 4.48 -2.91
CA ALA A 156 -8.64 5.49 -2.54
C ALA A 156 -7.40 5.44 -3.45
N VAL A 157 -6.85 4.26 -3.74
CA VAL A 157 -5.74 4.08 -4.68
C VAL A 157 -6.11 4.63 -6.05
N MET A 158 -7.29 4.29 -6.59
CA MET A 158 -7.72 4.81 -7.90
C MET A 158 -7.87 6.34 -7.91
N ALA A 159 -8.30 6.94 -6.80
CA ALA A 159 -8.36 8.39 -6.65
C ALA A 159 -6.96 9.02 -6.59
N PHE A 160 -6.02 8.44 -5.84
CA PHE A 160 -4.62 8.88 -5.89
C PHE A 160 -4.02 8.75 -7.29
N LYS A 161 -4.30 7.65 -8.00
CA LYS A 161 -3.85 7.46 -9.39
C LYS A 161 -4.35 8.58 -10.32
N ARG A 162 -5.61 9.01 -10.16
CA ARG A 162 -6.16 10.17 -10.89
C ARG A 162 -5.42 11.46 -10.55
N ALA A 163 -5.16 11.72 -9.27
CA ALA A 163 -4.44 12.92 -8.84
C ALA A 163 -3.00 12.95 -9.37
N GLY A 164 -2.23 11.88 -9.18
CA GLY A 164 -0.85 11.77 -9.69
C GLY A 164 -0.78 11.92 -11.20
N SER A 165 -1.70 11.26 -11.94
CA SER A 165 -1.78 11.38 -13.40
C SER A 165 -2.12 12.80 -13.88
N ALA A 166 -2.92 13.57 -13.13
CA ALA A 166 -3.20 14.96 -13.47
C ALA A 166 -1.96 15.85 -13.26
N LEU A 167 -1.27 15.70 -12.12
CA LEU A 167 -0.06 16.45 -11.82
C LEU A 167 1.10 16.11 -12.78
N MET A 168 1.27 14.84 -13.14
CA MET A 168 2.29 14.40 -14.11
C MET A 168 2.07 15.02 -15.50
N LYS A 169 0.84 15.38 -15.88
CA LYS A 169 0.59 16.09 -17.15
C LYS A 169 1.01 17.55 -17.08
N ILE A 170 0.85 18.20 -15.92
CA ILE A 170 1.27 19.59 -15.71
C ILE A 170 2.78 19.71 -15.92
N SER A 171 3.56 18.77 -15.40
CA SER A 171 5.02 18.81 -15.53
C SER A 171 5.54 18.73 -16.96
N LYS A 172 4.70 18.34 -17.93
CA LYS A 172 5.05 18.32 -19.36
C LYS A 172 4.68 19.59 -20.10
N ILE A 173 3.74 20.38 -19.57
CA ILE A 173 3.20 21.58 -20.22
C ILE A 173 3.55 22.88 -19.48
N GLY A 174 4.09 22.79 -18.26
CA GLY A 174 4.44 23.92 -17.39
C GLY A 174 3.24 24.46 -16.61
N ILE A 175 3.51 25.00 -15.41
CA ILE A 175 2.49 25.51 -14.49
C ILE A 175 1.78 26.77 -15.03
N SER A 176 2.43 27.51 -15.94
CA SER A 176 1.84 28.70 -16.59
C SER A 176 0.88 28.38 -17.73
N SER A 177 0.73 27.09 -18.10
CA SER A 177 -0.23 26.69 -19.12
C SER A 177 -1.67 26.96 -18.65
N PRO A 178 -2.57 27.51 -19.50
CA PRO A 178 -3.99 27.66 -19.15
C PRO A 178 -4.67 26.34 -18.75
N VAL A 179 -4.16 25.21 -19.26
CA VAL A 179 -4.68 23.87 -18.94
C VAL A 179 -4.21 23.39 -17.56
N ALA A 180 -3.15 23.96 -16.99
CA ALA A 180 -2.64 23.57 -15.68
C ALA A 180 -3.67 23.79 -14.56
N MET A 181 -4.48 24.85 -14.64
CA MET A 181 -5.57 25.11 -13.69
C MET A 181 -6.62 23.99 -13.67
N GLU A 182 -7.00 23.48 -14.85
CA GLU A 182 -7.95 22.37 -14.95
C GLU A 182 -7.34 21.08 -14.37
N LEU A 183 -6.06 20.83 -14.64
CA LEU A 183 -5.36 19.66 -14.11
C LEU A 183 -5.17 19.73 -12.58
N LEU A 184 -4.89 20.91 -12.01
CA LEU A 184 -4.85 21.11 -10.56
C LEU A 184 -6.23 20.91 -9.93
N SER A 185 -7.29 21.42 -10.56
CA SER A 185 -8.67 21.20 -10.12
C SER A 185 -9.02 19.71 -10.10
N ASN A 186 -8.62 18.97 -11.14
CA ASN A 186 -8.79 17.51 -11.19
C ASN A 186 -7.99 16.79 -10.10
N ALA A 187 -6.75 17.21 -9.82
CA ALA A 187 -5.95 16.67 -8.74
C ALA A 187 -6.59 16.93 -7.37
N LYS A 188 -7.08 18.15 -7.12
CA LYS A 188 -7.81 18.52 -5.90
C LYS A 188 -9.03 17.62 -5.67
N LYS A 189 -9.92 17.52 -6.66
CA LYS A 189 -11.15 16.71 -6.57
C LYS A 189 -10.82 15.24 -6.25
N ALA A 190 -9.81 14.69 -6.93
CA ALA A 190 -9.39 13.32 -6.69
C ALA A 190 -8.81 13.11 -5.27
N LEU A 191 -8.05 14.08 -4.73
CA LEU A 191 -7.56 14.03 -3.35
C LEU A 191 -8.69 14.19 -2.31
N GLU A 192 -9.72 14.99 -2.61
CA GLU A 192 -10.92 15.09 -1.78
C GLU A 192 -11.70 13.77 -1.77
N GLU A 193 -11.80 13.09 -2.91
CA GLU A 193 -12.40 11.74 -3.01
C GLU A 193 -11.65 10.70 -2.17
N VAL A 194 -10.30 10.74 -2.14
CA VAL A 194 -9.50 9.91 -1.23
C VAL A 194 -9.96 10.12 0.22
N ALA A 195 -10.09 11.37 0.66
CA ALA A 195 -10.51 11.68 2.03
C ALA A 195 -11.92 11.16 2.34
N VAL A 196 -12.84 11.20 1.36
CA VAL A 196 -14.18 10.61 1.49
C VAL A 196 -14.10 9.10 1.65
N HIS A 197 -13.35 8.40 0.79
CA HIS A 197 -13.23 6.94 0.87
C HIS A 197 -12.57 6.49 2.18
N ASN A 198 -11.51 7.17 2.60
CA ASN A 198 -10.86 6.94 3.89
C ASN A 198 -11.84 7.16 5.05
N LYS A 199 -12.66 8.23 5.01
CA LYS A 199 -13.65 8.49 6.06
C LYS A 199 -14.68 7.36 6.14
N GLN A 200 -15.21 6.93 5.00
CA GLN A 200 -16.14 5.82 4.94
C GLN A 200 -15.53 4.51 5.47
N LEU A 201 -14.23 4.27 5.24
CA LEU A 201 -13.54 3.14 5.85
C LEU A 201 -13.51 3.27 7.38
N PHE A 202 -13.01 4.38 7.91
CA PHE A 202 -12.80 4.56 9.35
C PHE A 202 -14.08 4.61 10.19
N ASP A 203 -15.18 5.07 9.58
CA ASP A 203 -16.49 5.13 10.21
C ASP A 203 -17.17 3.75 10.31
N ASN A 204 -16.84 2.81 9.40
CA ASN A 204 -17.57 1.55 9.26
C ASN A 204 -16.74 0.29 9.52
N LEU A 205 -15.42 0.37 9.55
CA LEU A 205 -14.54 -0.76 9.82
C LEU A 205 -14.52 -1.09 11.31
N ASP A 206 -14.83 -2.34 11.65
CA ASP A 206 -14.73 -2.82 13.02
C ASP A 206 -13.25 -2.93 13.42
N VAL A 207 -12.90 -2.30 14.55
CA VAL A 207 -11.52 -2.18 15.02
C VAL A 207 -10.94 -3.54 15.38
N ASP A 208 -11.70 -4.36 16.10
CA ASP A 208 -11.23 -5.65 16.60
C ASP A 208 -11.17 -6.66 15.45
N ARG A 209 -12.19 -6.72 14.58
CA ARG A 209 -12.17 -7.59 13.39
C ARG A 209 -11.03 -7.20 12.45
N PHE A 210 -10.80 -5.91 12.22
CA PHE A 210 -9.65 -5.51 11.43
C PHE A 210 -8.33 -5.94 12.08
N TYR A 211 -8.15 -5.66 13.37
CA TYR A 211 -6.91 -5.91 14.05
C TYR A 211 -6.58 -7.39 14.18
N PHE A 212 -7.55 -8.24 14.51
CA PHE A 212 -7.33 -9.66 14.77
C PHE A 212 -7.58 -10.57 13.55
N SER A 213 -8.35 -10.12 12.56
CA SER A 213 -8.74 -10.96 11.42
C SER A 213 -8.33 -10.47 10.04
N VAL A 214 -8.00 -9.17 9.87
CA VAL A 214 -7.56 -8.63 8.57
C VAL A 214 -6.07 -8.32 8.56
N ARG A 215 -5.61 -7.46 9.48
CA ARG A 215 -4.20 -7.04 9.62
C ARG A 215 -3.21 -8.22 9.64
N PRO A 216 -3.47 -9.35 10.33
CA PRO A 216 -2.48 -10.42 10.46
C PRO A 216 -2.06 -11.11 9.15
N TYR A 217 -2.85 -10.97 8.07
CA TYR A 217 -2.46 -11.45 6.73
C TYR A 217 -1.38 -10.59 6.05
N PHE A 218 -1.12 -9.39 6.57
CA PHE A 218 -0.11 -8.46 6.05
C PHE A 218 1.22 -8.56 6.82
N LYS A 219 1.45 -9.62 7.59
CA LYS A 219 2.72 -9.82 8.32
C LYS A 219 3.93 -10.06 7.38
N PRO A 220 5.15 -9.72 7.81
CA PRO A 220 6.38 -10.15 7.14
C PRO A 220 6.53 -11.68 7.15
N TYR A 221 7.11 -12.23 6.08
CA TYR A 221 7.46 -13.66 6.01
C TYR A 221 8.70 -13.89 5.13
N ARG A 222 9.31 -15.08 5.28
CA ARG A 222 10.47 -15.48 4.47
C ARG A 222 10.04 -16.01 3.12
N VAL A 223 10.77 -15.59 2.09
CA VAL A 223 10.79 -16.25 0.78
C VAL A 223 12.23 -16.59 0.46
N GLY A 224 12.54 -17.88 0.36
CA GLY A 224 13.91 -18.36 0.45
C GLY A 224 14.53 -17.98 1.79
N ARG A 225 15.66 -17.26 1.75
CA ARG A 225 16.37 -16.81 2.97
C ARG A 225 15.98 -15.41 3.43
N ASN A 226 15.40 -14.61 2.54
CA ASN A 226 15.13 -13.19 2.81
C ASN A 226 13.77 -13.01 3.48
N VAL A 227 13.70 -12.11 4.45
CA VAL A 227 12.43 -11.63 5.02
C VAL A 227 11.93 -10.49 4.15
N TYR A 228 10.67 -10.57 3.72
CA TYR A 228 10.01 -9.50 2.98
C TYR A 228 8.91 -8.90 3.85
N ARG A 229 8.93 -7.57 4.04
CA ARG A 229 7.85 -6.86 4.73
C ARG A 229 6.49 -7.09 4.06
N GLY A 230 5.43 -6.90 4.85
CA GLY A 230 4.05 -6.85 4.43
C GLY A 230 3.76 -5.82 3.34
N ALA A 231 2.66 -6.05 2.61
CA ALA A 231 2.13 -5.08 1.66
C ALA A 231 1.50 -3.89 2.39
N ASN A 232 1.75 -2.69 1.90
CA ASN A 232 1.17 -1.46 2.42
C ASN A 232 0.18 -0.87 1.42
N ALA A 233 -0.88 -0.22 1.93
CA ALA A 233 -1.85 0.48 1.08
C ALA A 233 -1.20 1.54 0.17
N GLY A 234 -0.06 2.10 0.59
CA GLY A 234 0.74 3.07 -0.16
C GLY A 234 1.72 2.48 -1.18
N ASP A 235 1.75 1.16 -1.43
CA ASP A 235 2.66 0.52 -2.39
C ASP A 235 2.19 0.72 -3.86
N PHE A 236 2.14 1.97 -4.30
CA PHE A 236 1.87 2.42 -5.67
C PHE A 236 2.56 3.78 -5.91
N ALA A 237 2.79 4.13 -7.18
CA ALA A 237 3.64 5.27 -7.53
C ALA A 237 3.04 6.62 -7.14
N GLU A 238 1.74 6.80 -7.36
CA GLU A 238 1.13 8.11 -7.47
C GLU A 238 1.08 8.87 -6.15
N ILE A 239 1.05 8.19 -5.01
CA ILE A 239 1.17 8.89 -3.72
C ILE A 239 2.54 9.57 -3.57
N ASN A 240 3.61 8.94 -4.05
CA ASN A 240 4.95 9.51 -4.07
C ASN A 240 5.13 10.52 -5.21
N GLN A 241 4.45 10.34 -6.34
CA GLN A 241 4.47 11.35 -7.39
C GLN A 241 3.80 12.64 -6.95
N ILE A 242 2.69 12.56 -6.22
CA ILE A 242 2.03 13.74 -5.65
C ILE A 242 2.97 14.44 -4.67
N ASP A 243 3.60 13.68 -3.77
CA ASP A 243 4.61 14.22 -2.83
C ASP A 243 5.71 15.02 -3.56
N LEU A 244 6.30 14.43 -4.60
CA LEU A 244 7.42 15.00 -5.36
C LEU A 244 6.99 16.17 -6.26
N LEU A 245 5.89 16.03 -7.01
CA LEU A 245 5.42 17.06 -7.94
C LEU A 245 4.89 18.28 -7.20
N LEU A 246 4.23 18.10 -6.06
CA LEU A 246 3.84 19.23 -5.22
C LEU A 246 5.03 19.83 -4.47
N GLY A 247 6.23 19.25 -4.53
CA GLY A 247 7.41 19.76 -3.82
C GLY A 247 7.32 19.64 -2.29
N LEU A 248 6.38 18.83 -1.78
CA LEU A 248 6.19 18.57 -0.35
C LEU A 248 7.22 17.57 0.19
N CYS A 249 7.75 16.73 -0.70
CA CYS A 249 8.90 15.87 -0.42
C CYS A 249 9.95 16.04 -1.54
N ARG A 250 11.19 15.64 -1.26
CA ARG A 250 12.32 15.82 -2.17
C ARG A 250 13.02 14.48 -2.42
N GLY A 251 13.26 14.12 -3.67
CA GLY A 251 13.90 12.85 -4.02
C GLY A 251 15.38 12.76 -3.65
N ASN A 252 16.04 13.89 -3.40
CA ASN A 252 17.42 13.97 -2.94
C ASN A 252 17.56 14.08 -1.42
N ASP A 253 16.44 14.11 -0.69
CA ASP A 253 16.45 13.98 0.77
C ASP A 253 16.72 12.51 1.15
N PRO A 254 17.73 12.21 1.99
CA PRO A 254 18.08 10.83 2.32
C PRO A 254 16.94 10.03 2.95
N TYR A 255 16.14 10.67 3.80
CA TYR A 255 15.01 10.01 4.46
C TYR A 255 13.95 9.60 3.44
N TYR A 256 13.56 10.52 2.55
CA TYR A 256 12.57 10.22 1.52
C TYR A 256 13.10 9.24 0.46
N ALA A 257 14.39 9.33 0.09
CA ALA A 257 15.02 8.41 -0.86
C ALA A 257 14.98 6.95 -0.35
N GLN A 258 15.22 6.73 0.95
CA GLN A 258 15.13 5.42 1.58
C GLN A 258 13.71 4.83 1.47
N ILE A 259 12.67 5.64 1.70
CA ILE A 259 11.26 5.22 1.53
C ILE A 259 11.00 4.73 0.11
N LEU A 260 11.54 5.41 -0.91
CA LEU A 260 11.36 5.03 -2.31
C LEU A 260 12.13 3.74 -2.65
N GLU A 261 13.34 3.58 -2.14
CA GLU A 261 14.18 2.40 -2.35
C GLU A 261 13.50 1.13 -1.81
N GLU A 262 13.01 1.18 -0.57
CA GLU A 262 12.37 0.05 0.11
C GLU A 262 11.04 -0.39 -0.51
N LYS A 263 10.41 0.48 -1.29
CA LYS A 263 9.08 0.21 -1.87
C LYS A 263 9.08 -0.03 -3.37
N ILE A 264 10.17 0.29 -4.09
CA ILE A 264 10.17 0.25 -5.56
C ILE A 264 9.71 -1.11 -6.09
N LEU A 265 10.22 -2.21 -5.51
CA LEU A 265 9.88 -3.57 -5.94
C LEU A 265 8.50 -4.06 -5.45
N TYR A 266 7.85 -3.30 -4.56
CA TYR A 266 6.48 -3.60 -4.10
C TYR A 266 5.41 -3.05 -5.06
N MET A 267 5.80 -2.24 -6.04
CA MET A 267 4.92 -1.68 -7.06
C MET A 267 4.98 -2.48 -8.36
N VAL A 268 3.91 -2.42 -9.16
CA VAL A 268 3.92 -2.97 -10.52
C VAL A 268 4.95 -2.25 -11.39
N PRO A 269 5.55 -2.91 -12.41
CA PRO A 269 6.62 -2.31 -13.21
C PRO A 269 6.28 -0.95 -13.84
N ASP A 270 5.04 -0.76 -14.30
CA ASP A 270 4.60 0.51 -14.88
C ASP A 270 4.63 1.64 -13.84
N ASP A 271 4.22 1.36 -12.61
CA ASP A 271 4.31 2.30 -11.48
C ASP A 271 5.78 2.61 -11.16
N GLN A 272 6.67 1.62 -11.21
CA GLN A 272 8.11 1.84 -11.01
C GLN A 272 8.70 2.78 -12.08
N VAL A 273 8.37 2.56 -13.35
CA VAL A 273 8.82 3.40 -14.47
C VAL A 273 8.28 4.82 -14.31
N SER A 274 6.99 4.94 -14.01
CA SER A 274 6.30 6.22 -13.81
C SER A 274 6.93 7.01 -12.65
N LEU A 275 7.22 6.36 -11.52
CA LEU A 275 7.87 7.00 -10.37
C LEU A 275 9.31 7.43 -10.70
N LYS A 276 10.09 6.60 -11.39
CA LYS A 276 11.45 6.95 -11.85
C LYS A 276 11.43 8.17 -12.78
N GLN A 277 10.43 8.29 -13.65
CA GLN A 277 10.25 9.47 -14.49
C GLN A 277 9.96 10.72 -13.65
N CYS A 278 9.14 10.59 -12.61
CA CYS A 278 8.82 11.69 -11.69
C CYS A 278 10.06 12.20 -10.93
N LEU A 279 10.97 11.32 -10.51
CA LEU A 279 12.22 11.70 -9.84
C LEU A 279 13.11 12.63 -10.68
N GLY A 280 13.05 12.54 -12.01
CA GLY A 280 13.75 13.44 -12.93
C GLY A 280 12.99 14.72 -13.27
N THR A 281 11.85 14.99 -12.62
CA THR A 281 10.95 16.10 -12.94
C THR A 281 11.07 17.21 -11.89
N ALA A 282 11.10 18.47 -12.32
CA ALA A 282 11.11 19.62 -11.41
C ALA A 282 9.79 19.73 -10.63
N PRO A 283 9.82 19.97 -9.31
CA PRO A 283 8.62 20.21 -8.52
C PRO A 283 7.88 21.48 -8.95
N LEU A 284 6.54 21.42 -8.96
CA LEU A 284 5.69 22.55 -9.33
C LEU A 284 5.84 23.72 -8.35
N LEU A 285 6.13 23.43 -7.08
CA LEU A 285 6.41 24.46 -6.06
C LEU A 285 7.55 25.39 -6.50
N ASP A 286 8.64 24.81 -6.97
CA ASP A 286 9.85 25.53 -7.36
C ASP A 286 9.56 26.40 -8.60
N GLU A 287 8.77 25.87 -9.55
CA GLU A 287 8.33 26.61 -10.73
C GLU A 287 7.46 27.82 -10.34
N ILE A 288 6.48 27.63 -9.43
CA ILE A 288 5.60 28.71 -8.96
C ILE A 288 6.42 29.80 -8.24
N VAL A 289 7.31 29.41 -7.33
CA VAL A 289 8.17 30.34 -6.60
C VAL A 289 9.06 31.14 -7.55
N ALA A 290 9.63 30.49 -8.59
CA ALA A 290 10.45 31.16 -9.60
C ALA A 290 9.66 32.16 -10.48
N LEU A 291 8.37 31.91 -10.69
CA LEU A 291 7.49 32.80 -11.46
C LEU A 291 7.00 34.01 -10.65
N ALA A 292 6.95 33.92 -9.33
CA ALA A 292 6.38 34.95 -8.46
C ALA A 292 6.97 36.36 -8.67
N PRO A 293 8.30 36.59 -8.80
CA PRO A 293 8.83 37.94 -9.01
C PRO A 293 8.29 38.65 -10.25
N LYS A 294 7.92 37.89 -11.30
CA LYS A 294 7.43 38.42 -12.57
C LYS A 294 5.90 38.53 -12.62
N PHE A 295 5.20 37.61 -11.96
CA PHE A 295 3.76 37.40 -12.18
C PHE A 295 2.90 37.55 -10.92
N LYS A 296 3.46 37.86 -9.75
CA LYS A 296 2.71 37.99 -8.47
C LYS A 296 1.47 38.92 -8.53
N ASN A 297 1.48 39.92 -9.40
CA ASN A 297 0.38 40.88 -9.55
C ASN A 297 -0.58 40.53 -10.71
N LYS A 298 -0.52 39.31 -11.27
CA LYS A 298 -1.39 38.86 -12.36
C LYS A 298 -2.48 37.94 -11.83
N ASP A 299 -3.73 38.19 -12.23
CA ASP A 299 -4.90 37.45 -11.75
C ASP A 299 -4.79 35.93 -11.96
N TRP A 300 -4.27 35.51 -13.12
CA TRP A 300 -4.07 34.08 -13.41
C TRP A 300 -3.08 33.43 -12.44
N PHE A 301 -2.04 34.16 -12.02
CA PHE A 301 -0.99 33.65 -11.14
C PHE A 301 -1.47 33.60 -9.68
N ILE A 302 -2.23 34.60 -9.24
CA ILE A 302 -2.89 34.61 -7.93
C ILE A 302 -3.87 33.43 -7.84
N SER A 303 -4.70 33.23 -8.87
CA SER A 303 -5.64 32.11 -8.96
C SER A 303 -4.93 30.76 -8.94
N LEU A 304 -3.81 30.65 -9.65
CA LEU A 304 -2.95 29.47 -9.66
C LEU A 304 -2.39 29.17 -8.27
N CYS A 305 -1.83 30.17 -7.58
CA CYS A 305 -1.29 30.00 -6.23
C CYS A 305 -2.37 29.53 -5.25
N ALA A 306 -3.56 30.13 -5.32
CA ALA A 306 -4.70 29.73 -4.49
C ALA A 306 -5.08 28.26 -4.72
N LEU A 307 -5.28 27.86 -5.98
CA LEU A 307 -5.66 26.48 -6.31
C LEU A 307 -4.56 25.47 -5.95
N TYR A 308 -3.30 25.80 -6.21
CA TYR A 308 -2.16 24.94 -5.85
C TYR A 308 -2.08 24.73 -4.32
N LEU A 309 -2.30 25.78 -3.52
CA LEU A 309 -2.36 25.66 -2.06
C LEU A 309 -3.54 24.78 -1.60
N GLU A 310 -4.68 24.84 -2.28
CA GLU A 310 -5.81 23.94 -2.01
C GLU A 310 -5.49 22.47 -2.33
N VAL A 311 -4.75 22.20 -3.42
CA VAL A 311 -4.28 20.84 -3.74
C VAL A 311 -3.34 20.32 -2.66
N CYS A 312 -2.37 21.13 -2.22
CA CYS A 312 -1.46 20.76 -1.13
C CYS A 312 -2.22 20.48 0.17
N LYS A 313 -3.21 21.32 0.51
CA LYS A 313 -4.07 21.12 1.68
C LYS A 313 -4.91 19.84 1.56
N ALA A 314 -5.45 19.54 0.38
CA ALA A 314 -6.20 18.31 0.15
C ALA A 314 -5.31 17.07 0.35
N HIS A 315 -4.07 17.08 -0.18
CA HIS A 315 -3.10 16.01 0.04
C HIS A 315 -2.73 15.85 1.51
N GLY A 316 -2.36 16.94 2.19
CA GLY A 316 -2.04 16.94 3.61
C GLY A 316 -3.20 16.44 4.48
N ARG A 317 -4.46 16.76 4.13
CA ARG A 317 -5.64 16.21 4.81
C ARG A 317 -5.70 14.69 4.73
N THR A 318 -5.39 14.09 3.59
CA THR A 318 -5.34 12.62 3.46
C THR A 318 -4.28 12.01 4.36
N ALA A 319 -3.12 12.67 4.51
CA ALA A 319 -2.03 12.21 5.37
C ALA A 319 -2.38 12.28 6.86
N VAL A 320 -2.96 13.40 7.31
CA VAL A 320 -3.44 13.55 8.70
C VAL A 320 -4.52 12.53 9.01
N GLN A 321 -5.46 12.32 8.09
CA GLN A 321 -6.53 11.36 8.28
C GLN A 321 -5.99 9.94 8.36
N HIS A 322 -5.08 9.55 7.46
CA HIS A 322 -4.44 8.24 7.52
C HIS A 322 -3.68 8.03 8.84
N HIS A 323 -2.87 9.01 9.25
CA HIS A 323 -2.11 8.90 10.50
C HIS A 323 -3.04 8.82 11.73
N ASN A 324 -3.92 9.80 11.90
CA ASN A 324 -4.73 9.91 13.12
C ASN A 324 -5.87 8.87 13.18
N MET A 325 -6.38 8.41 12.03
CA MET A 325 -7.55 7.54 12.00
C MET A 325 -7.24 6.10 11.63
N LEU A 326 -6.17 5.80 10.86
CA LEU A 326 -5.77 4.41 10.61
C LEU A 326 -4.75 3.95 11.66
N VAL A 327 -3.65 4.69 11.80
CA VAL A 327 -2.53 4.26 12.66
C VAL A 327 -2.96 4.30 14.13
N GLU A 328 -3.49 5.42 14.61
CA GLU A 328 -3.84 5.51 16.04
C GLU A 328 -5.01 4.58 16.40
N LYS A 329 -6.11 4.62 15.64
CA LYS A 329 -7.34 3.87 15.96
C LYS A 329 -7.22 2.37 15.73
N PHE A 330 -6.58 1.94 14.64
CA PHE A 330 -6.57 0.53 14.22
C PHE A 330 -5.25 -0.19 14.47
N ILE A 331 -4.19 0.52 14.90
CA ILE A 331 -2.89 -0.10 15.22
C ILE A 331 -2.47 0.23 16.66
N ASN A 332 -2.24 1.51 16.99
CA ASN A 332 -1.70 1.90 18.29
C ASN A 332 -2.67 1.58 19.43
N GLY A 333 -3.94 1.99 19.30
CA GLY A 333 -4.99 1.73 20.28
C GLY A 333 -5.11 0.25 20.66
N PRO A 334 -5.39 -0.65 19.70
CA PRO A 334 -5.49 -2.08 19.96
C PRO A 334 -4.18 -2.71 20.44
N SER A 335 -3.01 -2.17 20.07
CA SER A 335 -1.72 -2.72 20.51
C SER A 335 -1.48 -2.59 22.01
N LYS A 336 -2.12 -1.62 22.69
CA LYS A 336 -1.96 -1.38 24.14
C LYS A 336 -2.49 -2.52 25.02
N SER A 337 -3.38 -3.36 24.49
CA SER A 337 -3.94 -4.53 25.19
C SER A 337 -3.31 -5.86 24.76
N VAL A 338 -2.28 -5.82 23.91
CA VAL A 338 -1.61 -7.03 23.38
C VAL A 338 -0.45 -7.45 24.28
N PRO A 339 -0.30 -8.76 24.58
CA PRO A 339 0.86 -9.26 25.31
C PRO A 339 2.19 -8.93 24.62
N GLU A 340 3.22 -8.65 25.40
CA GLU A 340 4.54 -8.21 24.91
C GLU A 340 5.17 -9.10 23.81
N PRO A 341 5.06 -10.46 23.84
CA PRO A 341 5.56 -11.31 22.77
C PRO A 341 4.90 -11.06 21.40
N ASP A 342 3.64 -10.66 21.39
CA ASP A 342 2.84 -10.46 20.18
C ASP A 342 3.00 -9.06 19.59
N LEU A 343 3.51 -8.09 20.38
CA LEU A 343 3.81 -6.73 19.92
C LEU A 343 4.82 -6.69 18.77
N LYS A 344 5.79 -7.61 18.78
CA LYS A 344 6.79 -7.75 17.69
C LYS A 344 6.16 -8.12 16.35
N GLN A 345 4.94 -8.64 16.35
CA GLN A 345 4.21 -9.07 15.16
C GLN A 345 3.11 -8.10 14.72
N VAL A 346 3.05 -6.90 15.33
CA VAL A 346 2.02 -5.90 15.02
C VAL A 346 2.32 -5.15 13.73
N THR A 347 3.60 -4.85 13.46
CA THR A 347 3.99 -4.07 12.28
C THR A 347 4.12 -4.95 11.03
N ALA A 348 3.51 -4.50 9.93
CA ALA A 348 3.70 -5.10 8.62
C ALA A 348 5.11 -4.80 8.07
N SER A 349 5.76 -3.74 8.54
CA SER A 349 6.94 -3.13 7.92
C SER A 349 8.28 -3.67 8.45
N GLY A 350 8.29 -4.43 9.55
CA GLY A 350 9.53 -4.94 10.16
C GLY A 350 10.11 -4.16 11.35
N PRO A 351 10.06 -2.80 11.43
CA PRO A 351 10.60 -2.11 12.59
C PRO A 351 9.63 -2.20 13.78
N PRO A 352 10.13 -1.98 15.02
CA PRO A 352 9.31 -1.77 16.19
C PRO A 352 8.18 -0.75 15.96
N LEU A 353 7.06 -0.92 16.68
CA LEU A 353 5.87 -0.08 16.49
C LEU A 353 6.16 1.43 16.67
N GLU A 354 6.98 1.78 17.65
CA GLU A 354 7.37 3.18 17.90
C GLU A 354 8.15 3.79 16.73
N GLU A 355 9.12 3.05 16.19
CA GLU A 355 9.88 3.49 15.01
C GLU A 355 8.97 3.68 13.78
N LEU A 356 8.00 2.77 13.59
CA LEU A 356 7.01 2.89 12.53
C LEU A 356 6.13 4.15 12.72
N ILE A 357 5.65 4.40 13.93
CA ILE A 357 4.82 5.58 14.23
C ILE A 357 5.62 6.85 13.93
N ASN A 358 6.85 6.95 14.42
CA ASN A 358 7.73 8.11 14.20
C ASN A 358 7.99 8.36 12.71
N ALA A 359 8.26 7.31 11.92
CA ALA A 359 8.41 7.44 10.47
C ALA A 359 7.11 7.93 9.78
N LEU A 360 5.95 7.42 10.21
CA LEU A 360 4.65 7.85 9.69
C LEU A 360 4.30 9.29 10.11
N GLU A 361 4.73 9.75 11.28
CA GLU A 361 4.63 11.14 11.71
C GLU A 361 5.49 12.06 10.87
N HIS A 362 6.76 11.71 10.66
CA HIS A 362 7.66 12.48 9.81
C HIS A 362 7.08 12.61 8.39
N LEU A 363 6.60 11.51 7.79
CA LEU A 363 5.98 11.56 6.46
C LEU A 363 4.69 12.38 6.44
N ARG A 364 3.87 12.34 7.50
CA ARG A 364 2.69 13.20 7.65
C ARG A 364 3.10 14.67 7.65
N ASP A 365 4.13 15.01 8.42
CA ASP A 365 4.61 16.38 8.61
C ASP A 365 5.16 17.01 7.34
N LEU A 366 5.89 16.22 6.53
CA LEU A 366 6.28 16.62 5.18
C LEU A 366 5.06 16.97 4.31
N ARG A 367 4.04 16.10 4.30
CA ARG A 367 2.84 16.26 3.47
C ARG A 367 1.93 17.41 3.90
N VAL A 368 1.95 17.80 5.17
CA VAL A 368 1.21 19.00 5.65
C VAL A 368 2.07 20.26 5.65
N ALA A 369 3.34 20.16 5.28
CA ALA A 369 4.34 21.22 5.40
C ALA A 369 4.33 21.83 6.81
N ALA A 370 4.56 20.98 7.81
CA ALA A 370 4.51 21.34 9.23
C ALA A 370 5.54 22.44 9.56
N PRO A 371 5.17 23.45 10.38
CA PRO A 371 6.11 24.42 10.92
C PRO A 371 6.92 23.83 12.08
N ASN A 372 8.11 24.40 12.35
CA ASN A 372 8.88 24.19 13.58
C ASN A 372 9.22 22.72 13.88
N VAL A 373 9.55 21.95 12.85
CA VAL A 373 10.08 20.59 12.98
C VAL A 373 11.60 20.58 12.74
N ASP A 374 12.30 19.54 13.20
CA ASP A 374 13.77 19.44 13.16
C ASP A 374 14.33 19.10 11.77
N TYR A 375 13.48 19.02 10.75
CA TYR A 375 13.82 18.72 9.37
C TYR A 375 13.18 19.73 8.40
N HIS A 376 13.68 19.77 7.18
CA HIS A 376 13.17 20.68 6.17
C HIS A 376 11.77 20.26 5.69
N THR A 377 10.83 21.20 5.70
CA THR A 377 9.50 21.06 5.10
C THR A 377 9.27 22.21 4.12
N ALA A 378 8.30 22.07 3.20
CA ALA A 378 7.91 23.13 2.27
C ALA A 378 7.17 24.32 2.94
N HIS A 379 7.24 24.44 4.27
CA HIS A 379 6.43 25.38 5.03
C HIS A 379 6.69 26.84 4.61
N ALA A 380 7.95 27.22 4.51
CA ALA A 380 8.35 28.59 4.19
C ALA A 380 7.91 29.01 2.79
N GLU A 381 8.05 28.13 1.80
CA GLU A 381 7.62 28.37 0.42
C GLU A 381 6.10 28.47 0.33
N LEU A 382 5.36 27.60 1.01
CA LEU A 382 3.90 27.68 1.02
C LEU A 382 3.40 28.94 1.75
N ASP A 383 4.07 29.38 2.81
CA ASP A 383 3.79 30.65 3.48
C ASP A 383 4.09 31.86 2.61
N PHE A 384 5.17 31.81 1.84
CA PHE A 384 5.44 32.81 0.82
C PHE A 384 4.29 32.88 -0.20
N LEU A 385 3.82 31.75 -0.73
CA LEU A 385 2.67 31.75 -1.66
C LEU A 385 1.40 32.28 -1.00
N ARG A 386 1.12 31.93 0.27
CA ARG A 386 -0.02 32.48 1.03
C ARG A 386 0.06 33.98 1.19
N SER A 387 1.26 34.55 1.32
CA SER A 387 1.46 36.00 1.43
C SER A 387 1.11 36.75 0.14
N LEU A 388 1.18 36.09 -1.02
CA LEU A 388 0.82 36.68 -2.31
C LEU A 388 -0.70 36.77 -2.53
N LEU A 389 -1.50 36.12 -1.69
CA LEU A 389 -2.97 36.14 -1.75
C LEU A 389 -3.60 37.19 -0.84
N LYS A 390 -2.79 37.94 -0.09
CA LYS A 390 -3.24 38.93 0.91
C LYS A 390 -3.36 40.33 0.34
#